data_AF-A0AAC9L7P8-F1
#
_entry.id   AF-A0AAC9L7P8-F1
#
_cell.length_a   1.000
_cell.length_b   1.000
_cell.length_c   1.000
_cell.angle_alpha   90.00
_cell.angle_beta   90.00
_cell.angle_gamma   90.00
#
_symmetry.space_group_name_H-M   'P 1'
#
loop_
_entity.id
_entity.type
_entity.pdbx_description
1 polymer ?
#
loop_
_entity_poly.entity_id
_entity_poly.type
_entity_poly.pdbx_seq_one_letter_code
_entity_poly.pdbx_strand_id
1 'polypeptide(L)'
;MMFDQGDWRIKAACRDEDPDQLFVRGAEQRKAKLVCLGCPVRTECLAESLDNRIEFGVWGGMTERERRALLRRRPDVLSWAELLQEARRNHSDMEEYQVS
;
A
#
# COMPACT_ATOMS: atom_id res chain seq x y z
N MET A 1 8.24 -24.72 -3.43
CA MET A 1 7.19 -23.82 -2.93
C MET A 1 7.85 -22.47 -2.72
N MET A 2 7.66 -21.54 -3.66
CA MET A 2 8.14 -20.16 -3.66
C MET A 2 6.88 -19.33 -3.34
N PHE A 3 6.83 -18.40 -2.39
CA PHE A 3 7.70 -17.26 -2.21
C PHE A 3 7.73 -16.84 -0.73
N ASP A 4 8.86 -17.02 -0.05
CA ASP A 4 9.18 -16.25 1.16
C ASP A 4 9.91 -14.98 0.73
N GLN A 5 9.21 -14.12 -0.02
CA GLN A 5 9.64 -12.73 -0.20
C GLN A 5 9.33 -12.06 1.14
N GLY A 6 10.33 -12.06 2.03
CA GLY A 6 10.28 -11.65 3.43
C GLY A 6 9.07 -10.81 3.78
N ASP A 7 8.14 -11.41 4.53
CA ASP A 7 6.78 -10.94 4.73
C ASP A 7 6.74 -9.48 5.17
N TRP A 8 6.53 -8.58 4.20
CA TRP A 8 6.48 -7.14 4.41
C TRP A 8 5.43 -6.77 5.46
N ARG A 9 4.43 -7.63 5.67
CA ARG A 9 3.38 -7.49 6.69
C ARG A 9 3.99 -7.42 8.10
N ILE A 10 5.13 -8.06 8.34
CA ILE A 10 5.85 -8.01 9.63
C ILE A 10 6.37 -6.60 9.92
N LYS A 11 6.68 -5.81 8.89
CA LYS A 11 7.15 -4.43 9.02
C LYS A 11 6.01 -3.40 8.95
N ALA A 12 4.75 -3.84 8.87
CA ALA A 12 3.61 -2.95 8.78
C ALA A 12 3.36 -2.25 10.13
N ALA A 13 3.32 -0.92 10.10
CA ALA A 13 3.05 -0.12 11.31
C ALA A 13 1.66 -0.41 11.91
N CYS A 14 0.68 -0.79 11.07
CA CYS A 14 -0.66 -1.14 11.51
C CYS A 14 -0.77 -2.56 12.11
N ARG A 15 0.31 -3.36 12.14
CA ARG A 15 0.25 -4.74 12.64
C ARG A 15 -0.11 -4.81 14.12
N ASP A 16 0.41 -3.86 14.91
CA ASP A 16 0.26 -3.85 16.37
C ASP A 16 -0.92 -2.95 16.82
N GLU A 17 -1.69 -2.41 15.86
CA GLU A 17 -2.89 -1.61 16.10
C GLU A 17 -4.15 -2.49 16.21
N ASP A 18 -5.18 -1.97 16.87
CA ASP A 18 -6.45 -2.66 17.04
C ASP A 18 -7.15 -2.88 15.68
N PRO A 19 -7.48 -4.13 15.30
CA PRO A 19 -8.21 -4.43 14.07
C PRO A 19 -9.51 -3.63 13.91
N ASP A 20 -10.22 -3.37 15.00
CA ASP A 20 -11.49 -2.63 14.97
C ASP A 20 -11.28 -1.17 14.55
N GLN A 21 -10.08 -0.62 14.72
CA GLN A 21 -9.70 0.72 14.27
C GLN A 21 -9.26 0.75 12.79
N LEU A 22 -8.85 -0.38 12.23
CA LEU A 22 -8.38 -0.52 10.85
C LEU A 22 -9.51 -0.86 9.87
N PHE A 23 -10.51 -1.62 10.32
CA PHE A 23 -11.65 -2.06 9.50
C PHE A 23 -12.91 -1.19 9.66
N VAL A 24 -12.70 0.12 9.81
CA VAL A 24 -13.77 1.10 9.97
C VAL A 24 -14.40 1.55 8.64
N ARG A 25 -15.63 2.08 8.70
CA ARG A 25 -16.37 2.62 7.56
C ARG A 25 -16.51 4.15 7.65
N GLY A 26 -16.68 4.80 6.51
CA GLY A 26 -17.03 6.23 6.46
C GLY A 26 -15.91 7.15 6.97
N ALA A 27 -16.26 8.13 7.81
CA ALA A 27 -15.34 9.16 8.28
C ALA A 27 -14.14 8.61 9.07
N GLU A 28 -14.34 7.49 9.76
CA GLU A 28 -13.32 6.83 10.58
C GLU A 28 -12.16 6.25 9.75
N GLN A 29 -12.38 6.00 8.45
CA GLN A 29 -11.29 5.59 7.54
C GLN A 29 -10.17 6.62 7.46
N ARG A 30 -10.45 7.89 7.78
CA ARG A 30 -9.42 8.94 7.86
C ARG A 30 -8.39 8.63 8.94
N LYS A 31 -8.79 8.06 10.07
CA LYS A 31 -7.86 7.67 11.15
C LYS A 31 -6.95 6.52 10.72
N ALA A 32 -7.51 5.48 10.09
CA ALA A 32 -6.72 4.38 9.53
C ALA A 32 -5.73 4.85 8.44
N LYS A 33 -6.08 5.88 7.66
CA LYS A 33 -5.15 6.50 6.69
C LYS A 33 -3.97 7.18 7.39
N LEU A 34 -4.13 7.74 8.59
CA LEU A 34 -3.03 8.37 9.33
C LEU A 34 -1.99 7.35 9.76
N VAL A 35 -2.42 6.17 10.24
CA VAL A 35 -1.52 5.04 10.55
C VAL A 35 -0.68 4.67 9.33
N CYS A 36 -1.30 4.72 8.15
CA CYS A 36 -0.61 4.41 6.92
C CYS A 36 0.44 5.46 6.52
N LEU A 37 0.38 6.73 6.96
CA LEU A 37 1.24 7.80 6.42
C LEU A 37 2.75 7.57 6.63
N GLY A 38 3.13 7.02 7.78
CA GLY A 38 4.53 6.73 8.13
C GLY A 38 4.95 5.28 7.95
N CYS A 39 4.08 4.43 7.38
CA CYS A 39 4.36 3.01 7.29
C CYS A 39 5.45 2.73 6.22
N PRO A 40 6.52 1.97 6.54
CA PRO A 40 7.60 1.72 5.58
C PRO A 40 7.20 0.80 4.41
N VAL A 41 6.12 0.05 4.58
CA VAL A 41 5.63 -0.96 3.62
C VAL A 41 4.33 -0.55 2.91
N ARG A 42 4.08 0.77 2.81
CA ARG A 42 2.89 1.30 2.12
C ARG A 42 2.80 0.83 0.68
N THR A 43 3.94 0.78 -0.01
CA THR A 43 4.03 0.43 -1.42
C THR A 43 3.63 -1.02 -1.63
N GLU A 44 4.20 -1.94 -0.86
CA GLU A 44 3.85 -3.37 -0.85
C GLU A 44 2.38 -3.57 -0.49
N CYS A 45 1.91 -2.91 0.58
CA CYS A 45 0.54 -3.02 1.05
C CYS A 45 -0.47 -2.55 0.00
N LEU A 46 -0.20 -1.43 -0.67
CA LEU A 46 -1.06 -0.92 -1.72
C LEU A 46 -1.07 -1.86 -2.94
N ALA A 47 0.10 -2.29 -3.39
CA ALA A 47 0.23 -3.22 -4.51
C ALA A 47 -0.60 -4.49 -4.31
N GLU A 48 -0.44 -5.16 -3.16
CA GLU A 48 -1.18 -6.36 -2.82
C GLU A 48 -2.71 -6.14 -2.91
N SER A 49 -3.19 -5.00 -2.41
CA SER A 49 -4.62 -4.68 -2.44
C SER A 49 -5.16 -4.42 -3.85
N LEU A 50 -4.32 -3.91 -4.76
CA LEU A 50 -4.70 -3.60 -6.14
C LEU A 50 -4.64 -4.85 -7.01
N ASP A 51 -3.57 -5.63 -6.89
CA ASP A 51 -3.37 -6.89 -7.63
C ASP A 51 -4.43 -7.93 -7.26
N ASN A 52 -4.70 -8.12 -5.97
CA ASN A 52 -5.73 -9.05 -5.51
C ASN A 52 -7.15 -8.46 -5.48
N ARG A 53 -7.31 -7.19 -5.89
CA ARG A 53 -8.60 -6.47 -5.90
C ARG A 53 -9.35 -6.55 -4.56
N ILE A 54 -8.64 -6.35 -3.46
CA ILE A 54 -9.23 -6.40 -2.11
C ILE A 54 -10.24 -5.27 -1.95
N GLU A 55 -11.48 -5.63 -1.65
CA GLU A 55 -12.61 -4.70 -1.65
C GLU A 55 -12.81 -3.93 -0.34
N PHE A 56 -12.24 -4.39 0.78
CA PHE A 56 -12.51 -3.80 2.09
C PHE A 56 -11.26 -3.21 2.74
N GLY A 57 -11.46 -2.27 3.66
CA GLY A 57 -10.41 -1.67 4.48
C GLY A 57 -9.54 -0.61 3.79
N VAL A 58 -8.64 -0.01 4.58
CA VAL A 58 -7.63 0.94 4.13
C VAL A 58 -6.32 0.19 3.89
N TRP A 59 -5.74 0.37 2.71
CA TRP A 59 -4.51 -0.31 2.29
C TRP A 59 -3.53 0.70 1.71
N GLY A 60 -2.28 0.72 2.22
CA GLY A 60 -1.24 1.66 1.79
C GLY A 60 -1.63 3.15 1.91
N GLY A 61 -2.64 3.46 2.74
CA GLY A 61 -3.21 4.81 2.86
C GLY A 61 -4.25 5.15 1.80
N MET A 62 -4.84 4.17 1.11
CA MET A 62 -5.97 4.36 0.20
C MET A 62 -7.21 3.59 0.69
N THR A 63 -8.36 4.26 0.61
CA THR A 63 -9.68 3.65 0.83
C THR A 63 -10.09 2.79 -0.36
N GLU A 64 -11.06 1.89 -0.18
CA GLU A 64 -11.67 1.11 -1.27
C GLU A 64 -12.04 2.00 -2.46
N ARG A 65 -12.74 3.11 -2.20
CA ARG A 65 -13.24 4.00 -3.25
C ARG A 65 -12.10 4.59 -4.09
N GLU A 66 -10.99 4.96 -3.44
CA GLU A 66 -9.81 5.49 -4.11
C GLU A 66 -9.10 4.41 -4.93
N ARG A 67 -8.94 3.20 -4.39
CA ARG A 67 -8.37 2.05 -5.13
C ARG A 67 -9.21 1.70 -6.35
N ARG A 68 -10.53 1.63 -6.22
CA ARG A 68 -11.43 1.35 -7.35
C ARG A 68 -11.37 2.45 -8.43
N ALA A 69 -11.21 3.71 -8.02
CA ALA A 69 -10.99 4.80 -8.97
C ALA A 69 -9.65 4.68 -9.71
N LEU A 70 -8.59 4.25 -9.00
CA LEU A 70 -7.27 4.01 -9.59
C LEU A 70 -7.28 2.87 -10.61
N LEU A 71 -7.87 1.72 -10.26
CA LEU A 71 -8.02 0.56 -11.16
C LEU A 71 -8.78 0.91 -12.43
N ARG A 72 -9.81 1.76 -12.35
CA ARG A 72 -10.54 2.24 -13.54
C ARG A 72 -9.72 3.18 -14.41
N ARG A 73 -8.81 3.96 -13.83
CA ARG A 73 -7.96 4.90 -14.57
C ARG A 73 -6.79 4.23 -15.26
N ARG A 74 -6.34 3.09 -14.74
CA ARG A 74 -5.19 2.32 -15.22
C ARG A 74 -5.56 0.85 -15.48
N PRO A 75 -6.43 0.58 -16.47
CA PRO A 75 -6.77 -0.78 -16.85
C PRO A 75 -5.62 -1.53 -17.54
N ASP A 76 -4.57 -0.79 -17.95
CA ASP A 76 -3.36 -1.27 -18.62
C ASP A 76 -2.35 -1.97 -17.68
N VAL A 77 -2.49 -1.77 -16.37
CA VAL A 77 -1.52 -2.28 -15.39
C VAL A 77 -1.84 -3.73 -15.03
N LEU A 78 -0.90 -4.62 -15.36
CA LEU A 78 -1.01 -6.07 -15.10
C LEU A 78 -0.42 -6.49 -13.74
N SER A 79 0.55 -5.72 -13.22
CA SER A 79 1.21 -5.96 -11.93
C SER A 79 1.47 -4.62 -11.24
N TRP A 80 0.69 -4.32 -10.21
CA TRP A 80 0.85 -3.15 -9.36
C TRP A 80 2.08 -3.29 -8.46
N ALA A 81 2.41 -4.51 -8.03
CA ALA A 81 3.64 -4.80 -7.31
C ALA A 81 4.87 -4.33 -8.09
N GLU A 82 5.02 -4.71 -9.35
CA GLU A 82 6.16 -4.30 -10.17
C GLU A 82 6.17 -2.77 -10.38
N LEU A 83 5.03 -2.21 -10.80
CA LEU A 83 4.93 -0.77 -11.09
C LEU A 83 5.27 0.10 -9.88
N LEU A 84 4.74 -0.24 -8.70
CA LEU A 84 4.93 0.55 -7.49
C LEU A 84 6.31 0.33 -6.87
N GLN A 85 6.88 -0.88 -6.96
CA GLN A 85 8.24 -1.17 -6.53
C GLN A 85 9.29 -0.45 -7.39
N GLU A 86 9.08 -0.45 -8.70
CA GLU A 86 9.93 0.27 -9.64
C GLU A 86 9.87 1.78 -9.38
N ALA A 87 8.67 2.33 -9.17
CA ALA A 87 8.52 3.73 -8.77
C ALA A 87 9.27 4.03 -7.47
N ARG A 88 9.16 3.18 -6.44
CA ARG A 88 9.88 3.36 -5.17
C ARG A 88 11.40 3.35 -5.36
N ARG A 89 11.91 2.39 -6.15
CA ARG A 89 13.36 2.27 -6.42
C ARG A 89 13.89 3.52 -7.15
N ASN A 90 13.19 3.95 -8.19
CA ASN A 90 13.58 5.16 -8.91
C ASN A 90 13.60 6.40 -8.00
N HIS A 91 12.66 6.51 -7.04
CA HIS A 91 12.68 7.59 -6.06
C HIS A 91 13.87 7.51 -5.09
N SER A 92 14.20 6.32 -4.58
CA SER A 92 15.38 6.15 -3.71
C SER A 92 16.69 6.43 -4.45
N ASP A 93 16.79 6.00 -5.71
CA ASP A 93 18.00 6.19 -6.52
C ASP A 93 18.23 7.68 -6.84
N MET A 94 17.15 8.45 -7.06
CA MET A 94 17.24 9.90 -7.23
C MET A 94 17.64 10.61 -5.93
N GLU A 95 17.15 10.17 -4.77
CA GLU A 95 17.55 10.75 -3.48
C GLU A 95 19.03 10.48 -3.16
N GLU A 96 19.56 9.28 -3.45
CA GLU A 96 20.98 8.96 -3.29
C GLU A 96 21.88 9.76 -4.26
N TYR A 97 21.44 9.93 -5.52
CA TYR A 97 22.18 10.73 -6.50
C TYR A 97 22.28 12.21 -6.09
N GLN A 98 21.28 12.74 -5.39
CA GLN A 98 21.24 14.14 -4.98
C GLN A 98 22.05 14.44 -3.70
N VAL A 99 22.53 13.40 -3.01
CA VAL A 99 23.32 13.48 -1.76
C VAL A 99 24.80 13.12 -1.99
N SER A 100 25.18 12.63 -3.18
CA SER A 100 26.58 12.49 -3.64
C SER A 100 27.10 13.76 -4.31
#